data_AF-A0A0C2B4R0-F1
#
_entry.id   AF-A0A0C2B4R0-F1
#
_cell.length_a   1.000
_cell.length_b   1.000
_cell.length_c   1.000
_cell.angle_alpha   90.00
_cell.angle_beta   90.00
_cell.angle_gamma   90.00
#
_symmetry.space_group_name_H-M   'P 1'
#
loop_
_entity.id
_entity.type
_entity.pdbx_description
1 polymer ?
#
loop_
_entity_poly.entity_id
_entity_poly.type
_entity_poly.pdbx_seq_one_letter_code
_entity_poly.pdbx_strand_id
1 'polypeptide(L)' 'MGIALEETEQQVMTRVVAARAALADAATSQDPRAVRDALDELEGALMLARENDVNVPPAGPGVERTGS' A
#
# COMPACT_ATOMS: atom_id res chain seq x y z
N MET A 1 21.23 -3.66 -16.55
CA MET A 1 21.00 -3.08 -15.21
C MET A 1 19.51 -2.74 -15.11
N GLY A 2 18.63 -3.76 -15.05
CA GLY A 2 17.16 -3.59 -15.13
C GLY A 2 16.42 -4.43 -14.09
N ILE A 3 16.86 -5.67 -13.89
CA ILE A 3 16.36 -6.64 -12.90
C ILE A 3 16.31 -6.14 -11.44
N ALA A 4 17.22 -5.27 -10.99
CA ALA A 4 17.24 -4.80 -9.61
C ALA A 4 16.14 -3.77 -9.29
N LEU A 5 15.72 -2.97 -10.28
CA LEU A 5 14.63 -2.01 -10.14
C LEU A 5 13.28 -2.74 -10.10
N GLU A 6 13.07 -3.69 -11.01
CA GLU A 6 11.87 -4.52 -11.06
C GLU A 6 11.69 -5.35 -9.77
N GLU A 7 12.78 -5.91 -9.23
CA GLU A 7 12.73 -6.65 -7.97
C GLU A 7 12.39 -5.74 -6.78
N THR A 8 12.91 -4.51 -6.76
CA THR A 8 12.61 -3.51 -5.73
C THR A 8 11.16 -3.05 -5.80
N GLU A 9 10.66 -2.77 -7.00
CA GLU A 9 9.27 -2.39 -7.24
C GLU A 9 8.31 -3.51 -6.79
N GLN A 10 8.60 -4.76 -7.15
CA GLN A 10 7.79 -5.91 -6.75
C GLN A 10 7.74 -6.06 -5.22
N GLN A 11 8.87 -5.90 -4.53
CA GLN A 11 8.94 -5.98 -3.07
C GLN A 11 8.12 -4.87 -2.39
N VAL A 12 8.26 -3.63 -2.86
CA VAL A 12 7.49 -2.48 -2.36
C VAL A 12 5.99 -2.73 -2.57
N MET A 13 5.58 -3.16 -3.75
CA MET A 13 4.18 -3.45 -4.07
C MET A 13 3.60 -4.57 -3.20
N THR A 14 4.36 -5.66 -2.98
CA THR A 14 3.95 -6.72 -2.06
C THR A 14 3.73 -6.18 -0.65
N ARG A 15 4.60 -5.28 -0.19
CA ARG A 15 4.52 -4.70 1.15
C ARG A 15 3.29 -3.80 1.31
N VAL A 16 2.98 -2.98 0.31
CA VAL A 16 1.75 -2.16 0.29
C VAL A 16 0.50 -3.03 0.31
N VAL A 17 0.45 -4.10 -0.49
CA VAL A 17 -0.70 -5.01 -0.53
C VAL A 17 -0.90 -5.69 0.83
N ALA A 18 0.19 -6.17 1.44
CA ALA A 18 0.14 -6.78 2.77
C ALA A 18 -0.36 -5.80 3.84
N ALA A 19 0.14 -4.56 3.86
CA ALA A 19 -0.30 -3.54 4.81
C ALA A 19 -1.79 -3.18 4.63
N ARG A 20 -2.29 -3.13 3.40
CA ARG A 20 -3.73 -2.91 3.13
C ARG A 20 -4.60 -4.06 3.62
N ALA A 21 -4.15 -5.30 3.44
CA ALA A 21 -4.85 -6.47 3.95
C ALA A 21 -4.91 -6.46 5.49
N ALA A 22 -3.77 -6.20 6.15
CA ALA A 22 -3.70 -6.07 7.59
C ALA A 22 -4.63 -4.97 8.14
N LEU A 23 -4.72 -3.82 7.44
CA LEU A 23 -5.64 -2.75 7.81
C LEU A 23 -7.11 -3.16 7.68
N ALA A 24 -7.47 -3.88 6.61
CA ALA A 24 -8.83 -4.38 6.42
C ALA A 24 -9.22 -5.41 7.50
N ASP A 25 -8.30 -6.31 7.86
CA ASP A 25 -8.49 -7.31 8.91
C ASP A 25 -8.61 -6.65 10.30
N ALA A 26 -7.76 -5.67 10.58
CA ALA A 26 -7.80 -4.91 11.83
C ALA A 26 -9.10 -4.10 11.96
N ALA A 27 -9.56 -3.47 10.87
CA ALA A 27 -10.82 -2.75 10.84
C ALA A 27 -12.01 -3.69 11.08
N THR A 28 -11.98 -4.89 10.51
CA THR A 28 -13.00 -5.94 10.73
C THR A 28 -13.01 -6.42 12.18
N SER A 29 -11.83 -6.57 12.78
CA SER A 29 -11.67 -7.00 14.17
C SER A 29 -12.05 -5.91 15.19
N GLN A 30 -12.30 -4.68 14.73
CA GLN A 30 -12.63 -3.51 15.56
C GLN A 30 -11.62 -3.23 16.68
N ASP A 31 -10.37 -3.67 16.52
CA ASP A 31 -9.29 -3.40 17.48
C ASP A 31 -8.59 -2.09 17.10
N PRO A 32 -8.78 -1.00 17.87
CA PRO A 32 -8.22 0.30 17.53
C PRO A 32 -6.68 0.32 17.58
N ARG A 33 -6.04 -0.58 18.35
CA ARG A 33 -4.58 -0.69 18.37
C ARG A 33 -4.08 -1.36 17.10
N ALA A 34 -4.71 -2.49 16.73
CA ALA A 34 -4.38 -3.18 15.48
C ALA A 34 -4.59 -2.29 14.25
N VAL A 35 -5.64 -1.46 14.24
CA VAL A 35 -5.88 -0.49 13.16
C VAL A 35 -4.75 0.54 13.08
N ARG A 36 -4.31 1.07 14.23
CA ARG A 36 -3.21 2.04 14.26
C ARG A 36 -1.91 1.43 13.75
N ASP A 37 -1.56 0.24 14.23
CA ASP A 37 -0.33 -0.44 13.83
C ASP A 37 -0.34 -0.77 12.33
N ALA A 38 -1.51 -1.16 11.78
CA ALA A 38 -1.66 -1.38 10.34
C ALA A 38 -1.59 -0.09 9.50
N LEU A 39 -2.03 1.05 10.05
CA LEU A 39 -1.88 2.36 9.40
C LEU A 39 -0.41 2.79 9.36
N ASP A 40 0.33 2.61 10.45
CA ASP A 40 1.76 2.94 10.52
C ASP A 40 2.57 2.10 9.51
N GLU A 41 2.26 0.80 9.39
CA GLU A 41 2.85 -0.08 8.36
C GLU A 41 2.48 0.34 6.93
N LEU A 42 1.23 0.75 6.68
CA LEU A 42 0.81 1.23 5.37
C LEU A 42 1.51 2.55 5.00
N GLU A 43 1.65 3.48 5.93
CA GLU A 43 2.40 4.72 5.73
C GLU A 43 3.86 4.43 5.38
N GLY A 44 4.51 3.53 6.13
CA GLY A 44 5.89 3.11 5.84
C GLY A 44 6.04 2.49 4.45
N ALA A 45 5.11 1.63 4.04
CA ALA A 45 5.13 1.01 2.72
C ALA A 45 4.92 2.03 1.58
N LEU A 46 4.04 3.03 1.78
CA LEU A 46 3.81 4.10 0.80
C LEU A 46 4.99 5.07 0.72
N MET A 47 5.66 5.34 1.85
CA MET A 47 6.87 6.15 1.87
C MET A 47 7.99 5.47 1.09
N LEU A 48 8.22 4.17 1.31
CA LEU A 48 9.16 3.38 0.52
C LEU A 48 8.82 3.40 -0.97
N ALA A 49 7.55 3.34 -1.33
CA ALA A 49 7.13 3.45 -2.72
C ALA A 49 7.50 4.80 -3.33
N ARG A 50 7.25 5.88 -2.60
CA ARG A 50 7.63 7.22 -3.03
C ARG A 50 9.15 7.37 -3.19
N GLU A 51 9.93 6.83 -2.27
CA GLU A 51 11.40 6.88 -2.31
C GLU A 51 12.00 6.11 -3.50
N ASN A 52 11.30 5.10 -3.99
CA ASN A 52 11.72 4.26 -5.11
C ASN A 52 11.00 4.60 -6.43
N ASP A 53 10.27 5.73 -6.48
CA ASP A 53 9.44 6.14 -7.63
C ASP A 53 8.44 5.05 -8.10
N VAL A 54 8.00 4.19 -7.18
CA VAL A 54 7.04 3.12 -7.44
C VAL A 54 5.62 3.69 -7.45
N ASN A 55 4.91 3.49 -8.56
CA ASN A 55 3.53 3.92 -8.70
C ASN A 55 2.57 2.96 -8.00
N VAL A 56 2.07 3.35 -6.83
CA VAL A 56 1.10 2.55 -6.08
C VAL A 56 -0.33 2.89 -6.51
N PRO A 57 -1.12 1.92 -6.99
CA PRO A 57 -2.51 2.16 -7.35
C PRO A 57 -3.38 2.47 -6.11
N PRO A 58 -4.43 3.30 -6.25
CA PRO A 58 -5.36 3.59 -5.16
C PRO A 58 -6.07 2.31 -4.68
N ALA A 59 -6.54 2.32 -3.43
CA ALA A 59 -7.31 1.21 -2.86
C ALA A 59 -8.77 1.27 -3.36
N GLY A 60 -9.03 0.75 -4.55
CA GLY A 60 -10.39 0.66 -5.09
C GLY A 60 -10.43 0.72 -6.61
N PRO A 61 -11.57 0.36 -7.24
CA PRO A 61 -11.75 0.58 -8.66
C PRO A 61 -11.55 2.06 -8.92
N GLY A 62 -10.62 2.40 -9.80
CA GLY A 62 -10.36 3.77 -10.17
C GLY A 62 -11.67 4.43 -10.55
N VAL A 63 -12.15 5.35 -9.71
CA VAL A 63 -13.09 6.36 -10.19
C VAL A 63 -12.28 7.23 -11.14
N GLU A 64 -12.17 6.76 -12.38
CA GLU A 64 -12.01 7.65 -13.51
C GLU A 64 -13.10 8.71 -13.32
N ARG A 65 -12.68 9.93 -12.93
CA ARG A 65 -13.56 11.09 -13.00
C ARG A 65 -13.84 11.32 -14.47
N THR A 66 -14.79 10.58 -15.04
CA THR A 66 -15.46 10.98 -16.26
C THR A 66 -16.20 12.26 -15.91
N GLY A 67 -15.62 13.37 -16.35
CA GLY A 67 -16.15 14.71 -16.17
C GLY A 67 -17.58 14.79 -16.69
N SER A 68 -18.41 15.50 -15.92
CA SER A 68 -19.75 15.95 -16.28
C SER A 68 -19.75 16.84 -17.51
#